data_AF-A0A917FEX4-F1
#
_entry.id   AF-A0A917FEX4-F1
#
_cell.length_a   1.000
_cell.length_b   1.000
_cell.length_c   1.000
_cell.angle_alpha   90.00
_cell.angle_beta   90.00
_cell.angle_gamma   90.00
#
_symmetry.space_group_name_H-M   'P 1'
#
loop_
_entity.id
_entity.type
_entity.pdbx_description
1 polymer ?
#
loop_
_entity_poly.entity_id
_entity_poly.type
_entity_poly.pdbx_seq_one_letter_code
_entity_poly.pdbx_strand_id
1 'polypeptide(L)'
;MKKKEESLGDEQTEEVKSGEAAAPDENNGDSDTSGKSEQNEVQTAEITLKGVVLKGTDSQKIGPHTLFIGSRIVNFLDGKAEVQEDLAEELENGGYIE
;
A
#
# COMPACT_ATOMS: atom_id res chain seq x y z
N MET A 1 17.75 -4.53 -42.47
CA MET A 1 19.09 -5.08 -42.12
C MET A 1 19.52 -4.42 -40.80
N LYS A 2 19.60 -5.20 -39.70
CA LYS A 2 20.79 -5.46 -38.86
C LYS A 2 21.31 -4.21 -38.11
N LYS A 3 21.48 -4.12 -36.78
CA LYS A 3 21.58 -5.02 -35.59
C LYS A 3 21.14 -4.18 -34.35
N LYS A 4 20.50 -4.66 -33.26
CA LYS A 4 20.84 -5.65 -32.21
C LYS A 4 22.05 -5.28 -31.33
N GLU A 5 21.92 -5.59 -30.02
CA GLU A 5 22.91 -5.66 -28.90
C GLU A 5 22.82 -4.44 -27.94
N GLU A 6 22.26 -4.48 -26.71
CA GLU A 6 22.49 -5.35 -25.51
C GLU A 6 23.99 -5.57 -25.25
N SER A 7 24.59 -5.50 -24.07
CA SER A 7 24.35 -5.08 -22.67
C SER A 7 25.69 -5.36 -21.94
N LEU A 8 25.76 -5.08 -20.62
CA LEU A 8 26.85 -5.44 -19.67
C LEU A 8 28.05 -4.48 -19.69
N GLY A 9 28.63 -4.05 -18.58
CA GLY A 9 28.47 -4.37 -17.17
C GLY A 9 29.74 -3.84 -16.47
N ASP A 10 29.63 -3.32 -15.25
CA ASP A 10 30.81 -3.11 -14.40
C ASP A 10 30.40 -3.36 -12.95
N GLU A 11 30.85 -4.51 -12.46
CA GLU A 11 30.89 -4.86 -11.04
C GLU A 11 31.93 -3.98 -10.36
N GLN A 12 31.53 -3.20 -9.36
CA GLN A 12 32.46 -2.72 -8.34
C GLN A 12 31.93 -3.10 -6.97
N THR A 13 32.51 -4.18 -6.49
CA THR A 13 32.52 -4.66 -5.11
C THR A 13 33.38 -3.75 -4.25
N GLU A 14 32.79 -3.01 -3.32
CA GLU A 14 33.44 -2.59 -2.09
C GLU A 14 32.34 -2.43 -1.04
N GLU A 15 32.42 -3.17 0.08
CA GLU A 15 32.01 -2.63 1.38
C GLU A 15 32.53 -3.54 2.52
N VAL A 16 33.66 -3.08 3.04
CA VAL A 16 34.10 -3.01 4.44
C VAL A 16 33.76 -4.13 5.43
N LYS A 17 34.86 -4.76 5.85
CA LYS A 17 35.08 -5.55 7.06
C LYS A 17 34.57 -4.84 8.33
N SER A 18 33.40 -5.25 8.83
CA SER A 18 32.95 -4.92 10.18
C SER A 18 33.67 -5.80 11.19
N GLY A 19 34.66 -5.22 11.85
CA GLY A 19 35.36 -5.80 12.98
C GLY A 19 35.19 -4.94 14.22
N GLU A 20 35.04 -5.66 15.34
CA GLU A 20 35.37 -5.27 16.70
C GLU A 20 34.23 -4.88 17.65
N ALA A 21 34.31 -5.51 18.81
CA ALA A 21 33.35 -5.63 19.89
C ALA A 21 33.51 -4.51 20.94
N ALA A 22 32.42 -4.21 21.65
CA ALA A 22 32.49 -3.71 23.02
C ALA A 22 31.15 -3.99 23.76
N ALA A 23 31.28 -4.23 25.06
CA ALA A 23 30.40 -4.88 26.02
C ALA A 23 29.01 -4.24 26.28
N PRO A 24 28.07 -4.99 26.92
CA PRO A 24 26.77 -4.48 27.34
C PRO A 24 26.88 -3.55 28.56
N ASP A 25 26.17 -2.42 28.51
CA ASP A 25 26.00 -1.52 29.66
C ASP A 25 24.67 -1.87 30.37
N GLU A 26 24.82 -2.35 31.61
CA GLU A 26 23.73 -2.65 32.53
C GLU A 26 23.17 -1.35 33.10
N ASN A 27 21.93 -0.98 32.74
CA ASN A 27 21.21 0.08 33.43
C ASN A 27 19.97 -0.51 34.13
N ASN A 28 20.12 -0.71 35.45
CA ASN A 28 19.04 -0.98 36.38
C ASN A 28 18.13 0.25 36.52
N GLY A 29 16.85 0.08 36.24
CA GLY A 29 15.82 1.07 36.52
C GLY A 29 14.49 0.38 36.80
N ASP A 30 14.33 -0.06 38.04
CA ASP A 30 13.05 -0.47 38.62
C ASP A 30 12.11 0.75 38.66
N SER A 31 10.96 0.66 38.02
CA SER A 31 9.86 1.61 38.22
C SER A 31 8.54 0.88 38.14
N ASP A 32 8.14 0.41 39.31
CA ASP A 32 6.79 0.04 39.72
C ASP A 32 5.77 1.12 39.30
N THR A 33 4.89 0.81 38.35
CA THR A 33 3.52 1.36 38.33
C THR A 33 2.60 0.36 37.66
N SER A 34 1.84 -0.35 38.48
CA SER A 34 0.61 -1.04 38.11
C SER A 34 -0.40 -0.01 37.57
N GLY A 35 -0.27 0.33 36.30
CA GLY A 35 -1.29 1.01 35.53
C GLY A 35 -2.18 -0.05 34.92
N LYS A 36 -3.38 -0.23 35.48
CA LYS A 36 -4.47 -0.92 34.80
C LYS A 36 -4.70 -0.17 33.48
N SER A 37 -4.11 -0.67 32.40
CA SER A 37 -4.37 -0.19 31.05
C SER A 37 -5.85 -0.43 30.79
N GLU A 38 -6.67 0.59 31.00
CA GLU A 38 -8.02 0.62 30.46
C GLU A 38 -7.85 0.49 28.95
N GLN A 39 -8.07 -0.71 28.44
CA GLN A 39 -8.14 -0.97 27.02
C GLN A 39 -9.29 -0.11 26.51
N ASN A 40 -8.96 1.04 25.95
CA ASN A 40 -9.88 1.88 25.21
C ASN A 40 -10.24 1.06 23.97
N GLU A 41 -11.29 0.24 24.07
CA GLU A 41 -11.84 -0.49 22.93
C GLU A 41 -12.29 0.53 21.91
N VAL A 42 -11.40 0.79 20.94
CA VAL A 42 -11.72 1.53 19.74
C VAL A 42 -12.84 0.74 19.07
N GLN A 43 -14.07 1.21 19.19
CA GLN A 43 -15.21 0.67 18.46
C GLN A 43 -14.86 0.75 16.98
N THR A 44 -14.38 -0.37 16.45
CA THR A 44 -13.98 -0.48 15.06
C THR A 44 -15.29 -0.68 14.34
N ALA A 45 -15.90 0.40 13.86
CA ALA A 45 -17.03 0.30 12.97
C ALA A 45 -16.63 -0.64 11.82
N GLU A 46 -17.41 -1.70 11.60
CA GLU A 46 -17.12 -2.66 10.54
C GLU A 46 -17.18 -1.93 9.20
N ILE A 47 -16.03 -1.76 8.55
CA ILE A 47 -15.95 -1.14 7.24
C ILE A 47 -16.27 -2.22 6.21
N THR A 48 -17.43 -2.11 5.57
CA THR A 48 -17.78 -2.98 4.44
C THR A 48 -17.17 -2.43 3.15
N LEU A 49 -16.43 -3.29 2.45
CA LEU A 49 -15.85 -3.00 1.14
C LEU A 49 -16.64 -3.73 0.04
N LYS A 50 -16.81 -3.06 -1.09
CA LYS A 50 -17.46 -3.58 -2.29
C LYS A 50 -16.45 -3.58 -3.44
N GLY A 51 -16.34 -4.73 -4.12
CA GLY A 51 -15.57 -4.84 -5.35
C GLY A 51 -16.30 -4.14 -6.50
N VAL A 52 -15.58 -3.29 -7.22
CA VAL A 52 -16.11 -2.51 -8.35
C VAL A 52 -15.21 -2.67 -9.59
N VAL A 53 -15.80 -2.52 -10.77
CA VAL A 53 -15.07 -2.64 -12.05
C VAL A 53 -15.24 -1.39 -12.88
N LEU A 54 -14.16 -0.80 -13.38
CA LEU A 54 -14.20 0.34 -14.30
C LEU A 54 -15.00 0.00 -15.54
N LYS A 55 -15.79 0.97 -16.00
CA LYS A 55 -16.47 0.92 -17.27
C LYS A 55 -15.48 1.10 -18.42
N GLY A 56 -15.59 0.29 -19.47
CA GLY A 56 -14.72 0.33 -20.64
C GLY A 56 -14.61 -1.02 -21.33
N THR A 57 -13.77 -1.11 -22.35
CA THR A 57 -13.40 -2.42 -22.94
C THR A 57 -12.33 -3.11 -22.12
N ASP A 58 -12.20 -4.43 -22.24
CA ASP A 58 -11.19 -5.19 -21.50
C ASP A 58 -9.77 -4.66 -21.74
N SER A 59 -9.44 -4.26 -22.97
CA SER A 59 -8.14 -3.69 -23.30
C SER A 59 -7.89 -2.32 -22.67
N GLN A 60 -8.93 -1.54 -22.40
CA GLN A 60 -8.82 -0.23 -21.76
C GLN A 60 -8.67 -0.30 -20.25
N LYS A 61 -9.16 -1.40 -19.64
CA LYS A 61 -9.11 -1.63 -18.21
C LYS A 61 -7.72 -2.11 -17.74
N ILE A 62 -6.92 -2.67 -18.63
CA ILE A 62 -5.60 -3.25 -18.29
C ILE A 62 -4.64 -2.16 -17.82
N GLY A 63 -3.98 -2.42 -16.70
CA GLY A 63 -2.99 -1.55 -16.09
C GLY A 63 -3.54 -0.71 -14.93
N PRO A 64 -2.72 0.24 -14.43
CA PRO A 64 -3.11 1.11 -13.34
C PRO A 64 -3.98 2.28 -13.84
N HIS A 65 -5.09 2.51 -13.15
CA HIS A 65 -5.95 3.67 -13.37
C HIS A 65 -6.22 4.38 -12.04
N THR A 66 -6.29 5.70 -12.08
CA THR A 66 -6.61 6.51 -10.90
C THR A 66 -7.78 7.43 -11.23
N LEU A 67 -8.77 7.43 -10.35
CA LEU A 67 -9.93 8.31 -10.45
C LEU A 67 -9.98 9.25 -9.24
N PHE A 68 -10.21 10.53 -9.51
CA PHE A 68 -10.39 11.56 -8.49
C PHE A 68 -11.87 11.93 -8.42
N ILE A 69 -12.51 11.63 -7.29
CA ILE A 69 -13.92 11.94 -7.03
C ILE A 69 -14.01 12.76 -5.76
N GLY A 70 -14.38 14.03 -5.90
CA GLY A 70 -14.40 14.97 -4.78
C GLY A 70 -13.02 15.07 -4.11
N SER A 71 -12.93 14.70 -2.84
CA SER A 71 -11.70 14.64 -2.05
C SER A 71 -11.09 13.24 -1.97
N ARG A 72 -11.67 12.25 -2.65
CA ARG A 72 -11.28 10.85 -2.61
C ARG A 72 -10.53 10.46 -3.88
N ILE A 73 -9.60 9.53 -3.72
CA ILE A 73 -8.80 8.96 -4.80
C ILE A 73 -9.04 7.46 -4.81
N VAL A 74 -9.41 6.91 -5.97
CA VAL A 74 -9.61 5.47 -6.16
C VAL A 74 -8.59 4.98 -7.17
N ASN A 75 -7.84 3.96 -6.80
CA ASN A 75 -6.92 3.29 -7.70
C ASN A 75 -7.51 1.96 -8.12
N PHE A 76 -7.58 1.76 -9.44
CA PHE A 76 -7.98 0.51 -10.04
C PHE A 76 -6.74 -0.18 -10.62
N LEU A 77 -6.69 -1.49 -10.45
CA LEU A 77 -5.70 -2.35 -11.08
C LEU A 77 -6.44 -3.31 -12.01
N ASP A 78 -6.09 -3.28 -13.30
CA ASP A 78 -6.76 -4.08 -14.34
C ASP A 78 -8.29 -3.90 -14.31
N GLY A 79 -8.71 -2.65 -14.11
CA GLY A 79 -10.11 -2.25 -14.03
C GLY A 79 -10.79 -2.55 -12.70
N LYS A 80 -10.13 -3.13 -11.70
CA LYS A 80 -10.78 -3.54 -10.44
C LYS A 80 -10.31 -2.71 -9.25
N ALA A 81 -11.21 -2.41 -8.33
CA ALA A 81 -10.89 -1.80 -7.04
C ALA A 81 -11.85 -2.31 -5.96
N GLU A 82 -11.45 -2.18 -4.70
CA GLU A 82 -12.33 -2.36 -3.55
C GLU A 82 -12.50 -1.01 -2.86
N VAL A 83 -13.74 -0.60 -2.70
CA VAL A 83 -14.11 0.72 -2.13
C VAL A 83 -15.23 0.56 -1.12
N GLN A 84 -15.46 1.59 -0.30
CA GLN A 84 -16.63 1.62 0.58
C GLN A 84 -17.93 1.69 -0.23
N GLU A 85 -19.03 1.20 0.36
CA GLU A 85 -20.33 1.11 -0.32
C GLU A 85 -20.84 2.47 -0.81
N ASP A 86 -20.70 3.52 0.01
CA ASP A 86 -21.06 4.90 -0.36
C ASP A 86 -20.30 5.39 -1.59
N LEU A 87 -19.01 5.06 -1.70
CA LEU A 87 -18.17 5.42 -2.83
C LEU A 87 -18.49 4.57 -4.06
N ALA A 88 -18.83 3.30 -3.90
CA ALA A 88 -19.27 2.46 -4.99
C ALA A 88 -20.55 3.00 -5.63
N GLU A 89 -21.53 3.42 -4.82
CA GLU A 89 -22.75 4.06 -5.31
C GLU A 89 -22.44 5.37 -6.04
N GLU A 90 -21.54 6.20 -5.53
CA GLU A 90 -21.12 7.44 -6.21
C GLU A 90 -20.44 7.17 -7.56
N LEU A 91 -19.57 6.16 -7.62
CA LEU A 91 -18.91 5.71 -8.85
C LEU A 91 -19.91 5.18 -9.89
N GLU A 92 -20.90 4.40 -9.45
CA GLU A 92 -21.95 3.82 -10.29
C GLU A 92 -22.87 4.90 -10.85
N ASN A 93 -23.33 5.81 -10.00
CA ASN A 93 -24.15 6.95 -10.38
C ASN A 93 -23.41 7.93 -11.31
N GLY A 94 -22.09 8.07 -11.14
CA GLY A 94 -21.21 8.82 -12.03
C GLY A 94 -20.94 8.13 -13.38
N GLY A 95 -21.32 6.85 -13.52
CA GLY A 95 -21.10 6.05 -14.72
C GLY A 95 -19.63 5.67 -14.96
N TYR A 96 -18.81 5.68 -13.91
CA TYR A 96 -17.39 5.32 -13.97
C TYR A 96 -17.15 3.82 -13.88
N ILE A 97 -18.07 3.11 -13.23
CA ILE A 97 -18.01 1.66 -13.00
C ILE A 97 -19.22 0.95 -13.60
N GLU A 98 -19.13 -0.38 -13.68
CA GLU A 98 -20.17 -1.31 -14.11
C GLU A 98 -20.57 -2.30 -13.00
#